data_AF-A0A1Y0MVX3-F1
#
_entry.id   AF-A0A1Y0MVX3-F1
#
_cell.length_a   1.000
_cell.length_b   1.000
_cell.length_c   1.000
_cell.angle_alpha   90.00
_cell.angle_beta   90.00
_cell.angle_gamma   90.00
#
_symmetry.space_group_name_H-M   'P 1'
#
loop_
_entity.id
_entity.type
_entity.pdbx_description
1 polymer ?
#
loop_
_entity_poly.entity_id
_entity_poly.type
_entity_poly.pdbx_seq_one_letter_code
_entity_poly.pdbx_strand_id
1 'polypeptide(L)'
;MKEKYIFLIIILSAFTFISCDKENTALSCVSVDKVDKTFPPKMLKVNEANEIEFEILNECDANYTIFDYEISGDIKNIKIEGLTKNKLITSKNLTFKVIVFPITTGYETIGFFIRTDIGQMAVSAGIDVNY
;
A
#
# COMPACT_ATOMS: atom_id res chain seq x y z
N MET A 1 32.36 -48.91 -9.51
CA MET A 1 31.50 -47.83 -10.06
C MET A 1 30.49 -47.29 -9.05
N LYS A 2 29.88 -48.09 -8.15
CA LYS A 2 28.87 -47.63 -7.19
C LYS A 2 29.35 -46.60 -6.15
N GLU A 3 30.59 -46.71 -5.66
CA GLU A 3 31.12 -45.81 -4.62
C GLU A 3 31.33 -44.36 -5.08
N LYS A 4 31.68 -44.15 -6.36
CA LYS A 4 31.87 -42.81 -6.92
C LYS A 4 30.57 -42.01 -7.04
N TYR A 5 29.43 -42.69 -7.22
CA TYR A 5 28.12 -42.03 -7.28
C TYR A 5 27.64 -41.57 -5.90
N ILE A 6 27.94 -42.33 -4.84
CA ILE A 6 27.57 -41.96 -3.46
C ILE A 6 28.27 -40.67 -3.04
N PHE A 7 29.56 -40.54 -3.37
CA PHE A 7 30.33 -39.33 -3.05
C PHE A 7 29.81 -38.09 -3.79
N LEU A 8 29.32 -38.26 -5.02
CA LEU A 8 28.79 -37.17 -5.84
C LEU A 8 27.43 -36.67 -5.34
N ILE A 9 26.60 -37.57 -4.80
CA ILE A 9 25.29 -37.24 -4.20
C ILE A 9 25.48 -36.42 -2.90
N ILE A 10 26.50 -36.73 -2.10
CA ILE A 10 26.78 -36.01 -0.85
C ILE A 10 27.24 -34.58 -1.14
N ILE A 11 28.09 -34.37 -2.16
CA ILE A 11 28.55 -33.03 -2.56
C ILE A 11 27.39 -32.20 -3.14
N LEU A 12 26.49 -32.81 -3.92
CA LEU A 12 25.31 -32.10 -4.45
C LEU A 12 24.34 -31.68 -3.35
N SER A 13 24.24 -32.46 -2.27
CA SER A 13 23.35 -32.16 -1.14
C SER A 13 23.86 -31.04 -0.22
N ALA A 14 25.13 -30.64 -0.35
CA ALA A 14 25.71 -29.56 0.44
C ALA A 14 25.40 -28.15 -0.10
N PHE A 15 24.84 -28.03 -1.32
CA PHE A 15 24.57 -26.74 -1.96
C PHE A 15 23.13 -26.21 -1.78
N THR A 16 22.29 -26.85 -0.95
CA THR A 16 20.88 -26.43 -0.77
C THR A 16 20.65 -25.36 0.29
N PHE A 17 21.70 -24.81 0.90
CA PHE A 17 21.58 -23.69 1.84
C PHE A 17 22.05 -22.38 1.22
N ILE A 18 21.49 -22.02 0.06
CA ILE A 18 21.41 -20.60 -0.28
C ILE A 18 20.37 -20.04 0.68
N SER A 19 20.84 -19.58 1.84
CA SER A 19 20.04 -18.76 2.74
C SER A 19 19.55 -17.58 1.90
N CYS A 20 18.25 -17.55 1.60
CA CYS A 20 17.60 -16.30 1.27
C CYS A 20 17.76 -15.44 2.51
N ASP A 21 18.78 -14.58 2.54
CA ASP A 21 18.77 -13.40 3.39
C ASP A 21 17.50 -12.65 3.01
N LYS A 22 16.44 -12.89 3.77
CA LYS A 22 15.32 -11.96 3.84
C LYS A 22 15.94 -10.72 4.42
N GLU A 23 16.32 -9.81 3.52
CA GLU A 23 16.61 -8.43 3.84
C GLU A 23 15.58 -8.02 4.90
N ASN A 24 16.04 -7.72 6.11
CA ASN A 24 15.20 -7.34 7.24
C ASN A 24 14.50 -6.03 6.86
N THR A 25 13.43 -6.13 6.07
CA THR A 25 12.48 -5.06 5.88
C THR A 25 11.82 -4.95 7.23
N ALA A 26 12.27 -3.98 8.04
CA ALA A 26 11.61 -3.65 9.29
C ALA A 26 10.11 -3.58 9.00
N LEU A 27 9.32 -4.41 9.70
CA LEU A 27 7.89 -4.45 9.49
C LEU A 27 7.36 -3.03 9.70
N SER A 28 6.77 -2.42 8.66
CA SER A 28 6.10 -1.13 8.80
C SER A 28 4.99 -1.30 9.84
N CYS A 29 5.06 -0.58 10.95
CA CYS A 29 3.99 -0.62 11.95
C CYS A 29 2.84 0.36 11.64
N VAL A 30 2.89 0.97 10.45
CA VAL A 30 1.79 1.73 9.87
C VAL A 30 1.24 1.01 8.63
N SER A 31 -0.09 0.99 8.54
CA SER A 31 -0.85 0.45 7.42
C SER A 31 -1.96 1.42 7.01
N VAL A 32 -2.52 1.25 5.81
CA VAL A 32 -3.65 2.07 5.32
C VAL A 32 -4.81 1.16 4.97
N ASP A 33 -5.96 1.47 5.55
CA ASP A 33 -7.21 0.78 5.30
C ASP A 33 -8.25 1.72 4.69
N LYS A 34 -9.13 1.19 3.84
CA LYS A 34 -10.33 1.89 3.42
C LYS A 34 -11.34 1.86 4.56
N VAL A 35 -11.91 3.01 4.91
CA VAL A 35 -12.92 3.13 5.98
C VAL A 35 -14.22 2.44 5.56
N ASP A 36 -14.68 2.71 4.34
CA ASP A 36 -15.88 2.09 3.79
C ASP A 36 -15.57 0.71 3.18
N LYS A 37 -15.91 -0.34 3.95
CA LYS A 37 -15.78 -1.76 3.57
C LYS A 37 -17.09 -2.33 3.00
N THR A 38 -18.05 -1.49 2.60
CA THR A 38 -19.36 -1.94 2.09
C THR A 38 -19.24 -2.71 0.78
N PHE A 39 -20.05 -3.77 0.66
CA PHE A 39 -20.17 -4.58 -0.56
C PHE A 39 -21.62 -4.56 -1.08
N PRO A 40 -21.87 -4.28 -2.37
CA PRO A 40 -20.87 -3.96 -3.40
C PRO A 40 -20.19 -2.60 -3.15
N PRO A 41 -18.96 -2.41 -3.64
CA PRO A 41 -18.26 -1.14 -3.49
C PRO A 41 -19.07 -0.01 -4.13
N LYS A 42 -19.04 1.16 -3.48
CA LYS A 42 -19.68 2.39 -3.98
C LYS A 42 -19.18 2.69 -5.40
N MET A 43 -20.11 2.75 -6.35
CA MET A 43 -19.84 3.22 -7.70
C MET A 43 -19.56 4.72 -7.70
N LEU A 44 -18.54 5.13 -8.45
CA LEU A 44 -18.19 6.53 -8.62
C LEU A 44 -18.89 7.11 -9.84
N LYS A 45 -19.25 8.38 -9.78
CA LYS A 45 -19.88 9.07 -10.90
C LYS A 45 -18.89 9.86 -11.73
N VAL A 46 -18.98 9.73 -13.05
CA VAL A 46 -18.19 10.50 -14.00
C VAL A 46 -18.54 12.00 -13.90
N ASN A 47 -17.54 12.87 -14.07
CA ASN A 47 -17.69 14.33 -13.98
C ASN A 47 -18.22 14.86 -12.62
N GLU A 48 -18.16 14.05 -11.57
CA GLU A 48 -18.47 14.45 -10.20
C GLU A 48 -17.26 14.23 -9.28
N ALA A 49 -17.18 15.04 -8.21
CA ALA A 49 -16.20 14.83 -7.17
C ALA A 49 -16.65 13.69 -6.27
N ASN A 50 -15.87 12.61 -6.25
CA ASN A 50 -16.15 11.43 -5.46
C ASN A 50 -15.17 11.33 -4.30
N GLU A 51 -15.69 11.27 -3.08
CA GLU A 51 -14.87 11.13 -1.88
C GLU A 51 -14.75 9.66 -1.45
N ILE A 52 -13.52 9.24 -1.16
CA ILE A 52 -13.20 7.93 -0.58
C ILE A 52 -12.40 8.18 0.69
N GLU A 53 -12.89 7.66 1.81
CA GLU A 53 -12.24 7.77 3.11
C GLU A 53 -11.30 6.59 3.38
N PHE A 54 -10.09 6.94 3.85
CA PHE A 54 -9.04 6.02 4.24
C PHE A 54 -8.57 6.36 5.65
N GLU A 55 -7.97 5.39 6.32
CA GLU A 55 -7.43 5.50 7.66
C GLU A 55 -6.02 4.93 7.69
N ILE A 56 -5.07 5.70 8.21
CA ILE A 56 -3.76 5.19 8.60
C ILE A 56 -3.91 4.57 9.99
N LEU A 57 -3.56 3.30 10.11
CA LEU A 57 -3.54 2.55 11.36
C LEU A 57 -2.10 2.42 11.84
N ASN A 58 -1.86 2.75 13.10
CA ASN A 58 -0.56 2.65 13.75
C ASN A 58 -0.60 1.56 14.83
N GLU A 59 -0.05 0.39 14.53
CA GLU A 59 -0.10 -0.78 15.39
C GLU A 59 0.92 -0.71 16.55
N CYS A 60 2.01 0.04 16.37
CA CYS A 60 3.08 0.18 17.35
C CYS A 60 2.81 1.28 18.40
N ASP A 61 1.71 2.04 18.27
CA ASP A 61 1.37 3.17 19.14
C ASP A 61 2.53 4.17 19.29
N ALA A 62 3.34 4.30 18.24
CA ALA A 62 4.51 5.17 18.20
C ALA A 62 4.22 6.44 17.39
N ASN A 63 4.75 7.58 17.81
CA ASN A 63 4.61 8.79 17.01
C ASN A 63 5.32 8.61 15.66
N TYR A 64 4.76 9.20 14.60
CA TYR A 64 5.33 9.15 13.26
C TYR A 64 5.17 10.45 12.50
N THR A 65 6.02 10.67 11.51
CA THR A 65 5.99 11.87 10.66
C THR A 65 5.75 11.47 9.22
N ILE A 66 4.77 12.09 8.57
CA ILE A 66 4.56 11.94 7.13
C ILE A 66 5.53 12.87 6.40
N PHE A 67 6.52 12.33 5.70
CA PHE A 67 7.45 13.14 4.90
C PHE A 67 6.84 13.54 3.57
N ASP A 68 6.24 12.57 2.89
CA ASP A 68 5.73 12.77 1.55
C ASP A 68 4.57 11.83 1.23
N TYR A 69 3.82 12.20 0.20
CA TYR A 69 2.84 11.35 -0.43
C TYR A 69 2.69 11.75 -1.90
N GLU A 70 2.55 10.76 -2.77
CA GLU A 70 2.28 10.99 -4.18
C GLU A 70 1.17 10.07 -4.67
N ILE A 71 0.51 10.51 -5.73
CA ILE A 71 -0.59 9.83 -6.39
C ILE A 71 -0.04 9.07 -7.59
N SER A 72 -0.55 7.87 -7.80
CA SER A 72 -0.29 7.03 -8.97
C SER A 72 -1.60 6.44 -9.51
N GLY A 73 -1.57 5.79 -10.67
CA GLY A 73 -2.75 5.14 -11.27
C GLY A 73 -3.29 5.84 -12.52
N ASP A 74 -4.43 5.34 -13.00
CA ASP A 74 -4.99 5.69 -14.31
C ASP A 74 -5.68 7.06 -14.28
N ILE A 75 -6.35 7.37 -13.16
CA ILE A 75 -7.04 8.64 -12.97
C ILE A 75 -6.05 9.71 -12.52
N LYS A 76 -5.92 10.77 -13.32
CA LYS A 76 -5.03 11.89 -13.02
C LYS A 76 -5.64 12.96 -12.11
N ASN A 77 -6.96 13.07 -12.10
CA ASN A 77 -7.67 14.11 -11.34
C ASN A 77 -7.98 13.60 -9.92
N ILE A 78 -6.94 13.46 -9.11
CA ILE A 78 -7.04 13.00 -7.73
C ILE A 78 -6.43 14.05 -6.81
N LYS A 79 -7.04 14.24 -5.63
CA LYS A 79 -6.51 15.07 -4.55
C LYS A 79 -6.59 14.31 -3.24
N ILE A 80 -5.55 14.42 -2.42
CA ILE A 80 -5.54 13.91 -1.06
C ILE A 80 -5.77 15.08 -0.09
N GLU A 81 -6.73 14.92 0.82
CA GLU A 81 -7.04 15.88 1.88
C GLU A 81 -6.92 15.24 3.27
N GLY A 82 -6.49 16.02 4.26
CA GLY A 82 -6.34 15.55 5.65
C GLY A 82 -4.92 15.06 6.00
N LEU A 83 -4.03 14.91 5.02
CA LEU A 83 -2.60 14.66 5.27
C LEU A 83 -1.81 15.97 5.26
N THR A 84 -0.79 16.06 6.12
CA THR A 84 0.12 17.21 6.20
C THR A 84 1.55 16.71 6.25
N LYS A 85 2.39 17.20 5.32
CA LYS A 85 3.81 16.85 5.27
C LYS A 85 4.57 17.47 6.45
N ASN A 86 5.59 16.75 6.92
CA ASN A 86 6.48 17.13 8.02
C ASN A 86 5.78 17.45 9.35
N LYS A 87 4.60 16.86 9.58
CA LYS A 87 3.86 16.98 10.84
C LYS A 87 3.99 15.69 11.64
N LEU A 88 4.31 15.84 12.93
CA LEU A 88 4.27 14.73 13.89
C LEU A 88 2.82 14.32 14.16
N ILE A 89 2.52 13.05 13.93
CA ILE A 89 1.25 12.41 14.24
C ILE A 89 1.44 11.57 15.51
N THR A 90 0.60 11.85 16.50
CA THR A 90 0.63 11.17 17.81
C THR A 90 -0.61 10.31 18.03
N SER A 91 -1.52 10.27 17.05
CA SER A 91 -2.74 9.47 17.13
C SER A 91 -2.47 8.06 16.61
N LYS A 92 -3.15 7.08 17.23
CA LYS A 92 -3.15 5.69 16.76
C LYS A 92 -3.78 5.54 15.36
N ASN A 93 -4.75 6.41 15.08
CA ASN A 93 -5.49 6.41 13.83
C ASN A 93 -5.45 7.82 13.21
N LEU A 94 -5.34 7.90 11.89
CA LEU A 94 -5.44 9.16 11.14
C LEU A 94 -6.31 8.96 9.90
N THR A 95 -7.50 9.57 9.89
CA THR A 95 -8.40 9.56 8.73
C THR A 95 -8.00 10.63 7.72
N PHE A 96 -8.07 10.28 6.44
CA PHE A 96 -7.86 11.19 5.33
C PHE A 96 -8.79 10.85 4.16
N LYS A 97 -8.93 11.79 3.23
CA LYS A 97 -9.81 11.65 2.06
C LYS A 97 -9.00 11.63 0.79
N VAL A 98 -9.39 10.74 -0.12
CA VAL A 98 -8.97 10.77 -1.52
C VAL A 98 -10.17 11.21 -2.35
N ILE A 99 -10.07 12.40 -2.93
CA ILE A 99 -11.07 12.98 -3.81
C ILE A 99 -10.69 12.62 -5.23
N VAL A 100 -11.59 11.93 -5.93
CA VAL A 100 -11.39 11.44 -7.30
C VAL A 100 -12.41 12.11 -8.21
N PHE A 101 -11.94 12.68 -9.32
CA PHE A 101 -12.81 13.29 -10.35
C PHE A 101 -12.63 12.55 -11.68
N PRO A 102 -13.29 11.39 -11.87
CA PRO A 102 -13.14 10.61 -13.09
C PRO A 102 -13.79 11.34 -14.28
N ILE A 103 -13.13 11.28 -15.44
CA ILE A 103 -13.64 11.85 -16.72
C ILE A 103 -14.06 10.77 -17.72
N THR A 104 -13.77 9.52 -17.41
CA THR A 104 -14.09 8.32 -18.20
C THR A 104 -14.87 7.34 -17.34
N THR A 105 -15.71 6.52 -17.99
CA THR A 105 -16.40 5.40 -17.35
C THR A 105 -15.59 4.12 -17.51
N GLY A 106 -15.80 3.15 -16.62
CA GLY A 106 -15.17 1.84 -16.66
C GLY A 106 -14.48 1.46 -15.36
N TYR A 107 -13.68 0.40 -15.43
CA TYR A 107 -12.84 -0.05 -14.32
C TYR A 107 -11.48 0.66 -14.39
N GLU A 108 -11.25 1.55 -13.43
CA GLU A 108 -10.03 2.35 -13.32
C GLU A 108 -9.30 1.99 -12.02
N THR A 109 -8.03 2.35 -11.91
CA THR A 109 -7.28 2.20 -10.66
C THR A 109 -6.86 3.55 -10.09
N ILE A 110 -7.01 3.69 -8.76
CA ILE A 110 -6.36 4.75 -7.99
C ILE A 110 -5.20 4.16 -7.22
N GLY A 111 -4.07 4.83 -7.27
CA GLY A 111 -2.89 4.49 -6.51
C GLY A 111 -2.41 5.69 -5.70
N PHE A 112 -1.85 5.45 -4.54
CA PHE A 112 -1.07 6.47 -3.84
C PHE A 112 -0.07 5.80 -2.91
N PHE A 113 0.97 6.55 -2.59
CA PHE A 113 1.93 6.15 -1.58
C PHE A 113 2.11 7.23 -0.52
N ILE A 114 2.39 6.81 0.70
CA ILE A 114 2.67 7.66 1.84
C ILE A 114 3.98 7.20 2.46
N ARG A 115 4.95 8.10 2.57
CA ARG A 115 6.26 7.84 3.16
C ARG A 115 6.31 8.47 4.55
N THR A 116 6.64 7.65 5.55
CA THR A 116 6.87 8.08 6.93
C THR A 116 8.29 7.76 7.37
N ASP A 117 8.64 8.19 8.59
CA ASP A 117 9.87 7.82 9.28
C ASP A 117 9.89 6.37 9.77
N ILE A 118 8.72 5.76 9.96
CA ILE A 118 8.56 4.39 10.47
C ILE A 118 8.12 3.38 9.39
N GLY A 119 7.96 3.81 8.14
CA GLY A 119 7.56 2.91 7.06
C GLY A 119 7.13 3.60 5.78
N GLN A 120 6.69 2.78 4.81
CA GLN A 120 6.07 3.24 3.58
C GLN A 120 4.80 2.44 3.35
N MET A 121 3.75 3.14 2.95
CA MET A 121 2.45 2.57 2.68
C MET A 121 2.11 2.82 1.22
N ALA A 122 1.78 1.77 0.48
CA ALA A 122 1.33 1.86 -0.91
C ALA A 122 -0.08 1.28 -0.99
N VAL A 123 -0.98 2.04 -1.59
CA VAL A 123 -2.37 1.64 -1.81
C VAL A 123 -2.64 1.61 -3.30
N SER A 124 -3.30 0.55 -3.75
CA SER A 124 -3.90 0.46 -5.08
C SER A 124 -5.32 -0.05 -4.91
N ALA A 125 -6.30 0.70 -5.41
CA ALA A 125 -7.71 0.35 -5.32
C ALA A 125 -8.35 0.43 -6.71
N GLY A 126 -8.99 -0.67 -7.12
CA GLY A 126 -9.86 -0.69 -8.27
C GLY A 126 -11.17 0.02 -7.97
N ILE A 127 -11.62 0.85 -8.89
CA ILE A 127 -12.87 1.61 -8.79
C ILE A 127 -13.70 1.42 -10.06
N ASP A 128 -15.02 1.31 -9.88
CA ASP A 128 -16.00 1.21 -10.96
C ASP A 128 -16.66 2.58 -11.13
N VAL A 129 -16.49 3.16 -12.32
CA VAL A 129 -17.00 4.49 -12.68
C VAL A 129 -18.14 4.37 -13.67
N ASN A 130 -19.28 4.95 -13.33
CA ASN A 130 -20.49 5.01 -14.16
C ASN A 130 -21.02 6.45 -14.29
N TYR A 131 -22.09 6.63 -15.08
CA TYR A 131 -22.80 7.91 -15.22
C TYR A 131 -23.64 8.26 -13.99
#